data_AF-A0A814PDR2-F1
#
_entry.id   AF-A0A814PDR2-F1
#
_cell.length_a   1.000
_cell.length_b   1.000
_cell.length_c   1.000
_cell.angle_alpha   90.00
_cell.angle_beta   90.00
_cell.angle_gamma   90.00
#
_symmetry.space_group_name_H-M   'P 1'
#
loop_
_entity.id
_entity.type
_entity.pdbx_description
1 polymer ?
#
loop_
_entity_poly.entity_id
_entity_poly.type
_entity_poly.pdbx_seq_one_letter_code
_entity_poly.pdbx_strand_id
1 'polypeptide(L)'
;QSHGHNSIVMRRGQVFNVFHQGIFDSAGRLIGRDTFKQRIAFRPDGSLQTLNTIDIRWNQLPLHQYSIDVVRKDGSTIGPCISVNRIGATLATTYTGLCPDGNNILLDKGDISVFRLFYSTSQVWKDFVEAKYDGVSDQLAFYLPGGITKQIVLRWNERMTGTTYSLDVRRQDGTWVSPCVGDIVIGSRIEYVFDGNCRQANSFIEPRAINYIRICSAINNDWPRAVCGGVPYDGIAIHVSVTIP
;
A
#
# COMPACT_ATOMS: atom_id res chain seq x y z
N GLN A 1 -5.80 16.14 -2.87
CA GLN A 1 -7.21 16.30 -3.28
C GLN A 1 -8.08 16.29 -2.02
N SER A 2 -8.93 17.30 -1.81
CA SER A 2 -9.85 17.37 -0.66
C SER A 2 -11.23 16.85 -1.06
N HIS A 3 -11.77 15.89 -0.32
CA HIS A 3 -13.08 15.28 -0.58
C HIS A 3 -14.07 15.74 0.50
N GLY A 4 -14.28 17.05 0.59
CA GLY A 4 -15.19 17.64 1.57
C GLY A 4 -16.64 17.60 1.12
N HIS A 5 -17.58 17.54 2.08
CA HIS A 5 -19.02 17.63 1.87
C HIS A 5 -19.50 16.69 0.75
N ASN A 6 -19.20 15.40 0.94
CA ASN A 6 -19.49 14.37 -0.04
C ASN A 6 -20.82 13.67 0.24
N SER A 7 -21.32 12.98 -0.79
CA SER A 7 -22.43 12.04 -0.68
C SER A 7 -22.02 10.70 -1.28
N ILE A 8 -22.53 9.61 -0.70
CA ILE A 8 -22.30 8.26 -1.20
C ILE A 8 -23.55 7.79 -1.93
N VAL A 9 -23.39 7.39 -3.19
CA VAL A 9 -24.50 6.91 -4.02
C VAL A 9 -24.19 5.52 -4.56
N MET A 10 -25.18 4.65 -4.53
CA MET A 10 -25.12 3.35 -5.20
C MET A 10 -25.85 3.43 -6.54
N ARG A 11 -25.18 3.02 -7.63
CA ARG A 11 -25.76 2.99 -8.97
C ARG A 11 -25.26 1.77 -9.72
N ARG A 12 -26.18 0.94 -10.21
CA ARG A 12 -25.88 -0.30 -10.98
C ARG A 12 -24.88 -1.22 -10.26
N GLY A 13 -25.08 -1.42 -8.95
CA GLY A 13 -24.21 -2.28 -8.13
C GLY A 13 -22.82 -1.70 -7.83
N GLN A 14 -22.56 -0.44 -8.21
CA GLN A 14 -21.31 0.26 -7.90
C GLN A 14 -21.56 1.39 -6.92
N VAL A 15 -20.60 1.63 -6.02
CA VAL A 15 -20.64 2.71 -5.04
C VAL A 15 -19.76 3.86 -5.52
N PHE A 16 -20.25 5.09 -5.42
CA PHE A 16 -19.54 6.28 -5.84
C PHE A 16 -19.51 7.32 -4.72
N ASN A 17 -18.35 7.95 -4.57
CA ASN A 17 -18.19 9.19 -3.85
C ASN A 17 -18.51 10.35 -4.79
N VAL A 18 -19.51 11.16 -4.48
CA VAL A 18 -19.78 12.43 -5.16
C VAL A 18 -19.36 13.55 -4.23
N PHE A 19 -18.42 14.38 -4.66
CA PHE A 19 -17.81 15.43 -3.83
C PHE A 19 -17.54 16.67 -4.68
N HIS A 20 -17.21 17.80 -4.05
CA HIS A 20 -16.79 18.99 -4.78
C HIS A 20 -15.36 19.38 -4.44
N GLN A 21 -14.68 20.04 -5.38
CA GLN A 21 -13.37 20.66 -5.15
C GLN A 21 -13.44 22.15 -5.52
N GLY A 22 -12.65 22.96 -4.81
CA GLY A 22 -12.51 24.39 -5.09
C GLY A 22 -11.71 24.63 -6.36
N ILE A 23 -12.17 25.59 -7.16
CA ILE A 23 -11.44 26.12 -8.32
C ILE A 23 -10.78 27.41 -7.85
N PHE A 24 -9.47 27.52 -8.07
CA PHE A 24 -8.70 28.67 -7.65
C PHE A 24 -8.12 29.40 -8.87
N ASP A 25 -8.11 30.73 -8.84
CA ASP A 25 -7.39 31.52 -9.84
C ASP A 25 -5.87 31.45 -9.62
N SER A 26 -5.10 32.08 -10.51
CA SER A 26 -3.63 32.13 -10.40
C SER A 26 -3.13 32.87 -9.15
N ALA A 27 -3.97 33.66 -8.48
CA ALA A 27 -3.67 34.33 -7.23
C ALA A 27 -4.07 33.49 -6.00
N GLY A 28 -4.56 32.26 -6.20
CA GLY A 28 -4.98 31.35 -5.14
C GLY A 28 -6.35 31.70 -4.53
N ARG A 29 -7.16 32.55 -5.18
CA ARG A 29 -8.50 32.91 -4.70
C ARG A 29 -9.52 31.90 -5.18
N LEU A 30 -10.41 31.47 -4.29
CA LEU A 30 -11.52 30.58 -4.64
C LEU A 30 -12.49 31.31 -5.58
N ILE A 31 -12.61 30.85 -6.81
CA ILE A 31 -13.50 31.43 -7.83
C ILE A 31 -14.74 30.57 -8.10
N GLY A 32 -14.76 29.33 -7.62
CA GLY A 32 -15.87 28.42 -7.84
C GLY A 32 -15.66 27.05 -7.22
N ARG A 33 -16.61 26.15 -7.46
CA ARG A 33 -16.51 24.74 -7.09
C ARG A 33 -17.07 23.88 -8.21
N ASP A 34 -16.39 22.79 -8.51
CA ASP A 34 -16.88 21.77 -9.42
C ASP A 34 -17.22 20.49 -8.67
N THR A 35 -18.21 19.77 -9.18
CA THR A 35 -18.64 18.48 -8.62
C THR A 35 -18.00 17.34 -9.40
N PHE A 36 -17.38 16.43 -8.67
CA PHE A 36 -16.69 15.26 -9.19
C PHE A 36 -17.35 14.00 -8.66
N LYS A 37 -17.14 12.91 -9.39
CA LYS A 37 -17.60 11.58 -9.01
C LYS A 37 -16.46 10.60 -9.17
N GLN A 38 -16.18 9.86 -8.11
CA GLN A 38 -15.16 8.82 -8.10
C GLN A 38 -15.74 7.51 -7.60
N ARG A 39 -15.34 6.40 -8.20
CA ARG A 39 -15.77 5.07 -7.76
C ARG A 39 -15.11 4.73 -6.43
N ILE A 40 -15.89 4.19 -5.50
CA ILE A 40 -15.40 3.58 -4.27
C ILE A 40 -15.28 2.07 -4.48
N ALA A 41 -14.23 1.50 -3.92
CA ALA A 41 -14.06 0.06 -3.79
C ALA A 41 -13.81 -0.30 -2.32
N PHE A 42 -14.26 -1.50 -1.95
CA PHE A 42 -14.05 -2.06 -0.63
C PHE A 42 -13.02 -3.18 -0.74
N ARG A 43 -12.23 -3.34 0.30
CA ARG A 43 -11.37 -4.50 0.50
C ARG A 43 -12.22 -5.71 0.94
N PRO A 44 -11.68 -6.94 0.89
CA PRO A 44 -12.41 -8.13 1.34
C PRO A 44 -12.87 -8.07 2.80
N ASP A 45 -12.17 -7.30 3.65
CA ASP A 45 -12.52 -7.08 5.06
C ASP A 45 -13.62 -6.02 5.29
N GLY A 46 -14.17 -5.44 4.22
CA GLY A 46 -15.20 -4.40 4.27
C GLY A 46 -14.67 -2.98 4.46
N SER A 47 -13.36 -2.78 4.63
CA SER A 47 -12.77 -1.45 4.72
C SER A 47 -12.68 -0.77 3.35
N LEU A 48 -12.67 0.57 3.33
CA LEU A 48 -12.60 1.36 2.10
C LEU A 48 -11.17 1.41 1.54
N GLN A 49 -11.02 1.12 0.24
CA GLN A 49 -9.81 1.48 -0.51
C GLN A 49 -9.65 3.01 -0.47
N THR A 50 -8.43 3.53 -0.25
CA THR A 50 -8.21 4.97 -0.25
C THR A 50 -8.55 5.55 -1.61
N LEU A 51 -9.08 6.77 -1.62
CA LEU A 51 -9.59 7.36 -2.85
C LEU A 51 -8.48 7.95 -3.73
N ASN A 52 -7.40 8.44 -3.12
CA ASN A 52 -6.48 9.36 -3.79
C ASN A 52 -5.03 8.88 -3.82
N THR A 53 -4.73 7.79 -3.13
CA THR A 53 -3.36 7.32 -2.98
C THR A 53 -3.22 5.86 -3.38
N ILE A 54 -2.04 5.50 -3.86
CA ILE A 54 -1.65 4.13 -4.09
C ILE A 54 -0.30 3.94 -3.40
N ASP A 55 -0.23 3.03 -2.43
CA ASP A 55 1.02 2.54 -1.85
C ASP A 55 1.63 1.56 -2.86
N ILE A 56 2.73 1.98 -3.49
CA ILE A 56 3.42 1.21 -4.53
C ILE A 56 4.70 0.67 -3.92
N ARG A 57 4.90 -0.64 -3.99
CA ARG A 57 6.05 -1.33 -3.40
C ARG A 57 6.63 -2.40 -4.31
N TRP A 58 7.89 -2.75 -4.07
CA TRP A 58 8.57 -3.79 -4.83
C TRP A 58 9.58 -4.57 -3.99
N ASN A 59 9.91 -5.78 -4.44
CA ASN A 59 11.02 -6.55 -3.89
C ASN A 59 12.36 -5.95 -4.38
N GLN A 60 13.43 -6.17 -3.64
CA GLN A 60 14.72 -5.52 -3.91
C GLN A 60 15.55 -6.31 -4.93
N LEU A 61 16.03 -5.64 -5.96
CA LEU A 61 17.25 -6.01 -6.66
C LEU A 61 18.46 -5.29 -6.04
N PRO A 62 19.50 -6.00 -5.58
CA PRO A 62 20.70 -5.38 -5.02
C PRO A 62 21.35 -4.40 -5.99
N LEU A 63 21.83 -3.26 -5.47
CA LEU A 63 22.53 -2.20 -6.22
C LEU A 63 21.71 -1.48 -7.31
N HIS A 64 20.44 -1.86 -7.50
CA HIS A 64 19.58 -1.21 -8.48
C HIS A 64 18.90 0.03 -7.89
N GLN A 65 18.74 1.01 -8.76
CA GLN A 65 17.89 2.18 -8.57
C GLN A 65 16.59 2.00 -9.35
N TYR A 66 15.55 2.75 -8.98
CA TYR A 66 14.21 2.57 -9.53
C TYR A 66 13.60 3.89 -10.01
N SER A 67 12.78 3.82 -11.06
CA SER A 67 11.87 4.89 -11.46
C SER A 67 10.53 4.30 -11.88
N ILE A 68 9.48 5.11 -11.78
CA ILE A 68 8.12 4.68 -12.13
C ILE A 68 7.58 5.51 -13.27
N ASP A 69 7.09 4.82 -14.29
CA ASP A 69 6.27 5.39 -15.34
C ASP A 69 4.81 4.99 -15.13
N VAL A 70 3.91 5.82 -15.65
CA VAL A 70 2.47 5.55 -15.65
C VAL A 70 1.96 5.52 -17.08
N VAL A 71 1.25 4.45 -17.42
CA VAL A 71 0.56 4.29 -18.70
C VAL A 71 -0.93 4.54 -18.49
N ARG A 72 -1.49 5.44 -19.29
CA ARG A 72 -2.91 5.76 -19.28
C ARG A 72 -3.72 4.68 -20.00
N LYS A 73 -5.04 4.70 -19.82
CA LYS A 73 -5.97 3.82 -20.56
C LYS A 73 -5.99 4.05 -22.07
N ASP A 74 -5.58 5.23 -22.53
CA ASP A 74 -5.43 5.55 -23.97
C ASP A 74 -4.08 5.06 -24.56
N GLY A 75 -3.22 4.44 -23.74
CA GLY A 75 -1.91 3.94 -24.14
C GLY A 75 -0.78 4.96 -24.07
N SER A 76 -1.08 6.24 -23.84
CA SER A 76 -0.05 7.25 -23.63
C SER A 76 0.73 6.99 -22.33
N THR A 77 2.03 7.26 -22.34
CA THR A 77 2.93 7.02 -21.22
C THR A 77 3.46 8.33 -20.67
N ILE A 78 3.53 8.45 -19.34
CA ILE A 78 4.18 9.54 -18.62
C ILE A 78 5.37 8.94 -17.88
N GLY A 79 6.59 9.28 -18.33
CA GLY A 79 7.83 8.73 -17.81
C GLY A 79 8.98 9.73 -17.81
N PRO A 80 9.76 9.84 -16.71
CA PRO A 80 9.45 9.31 -15.38
C PRO A 80 8.27 10.06 -14.75
N CYS A 81 7.27 9.33 -14.26
CA CYS A 81 6.23 9.92 -13.42
C CYS A 81 6.79 10.21 -12.01
N ILE A 82 7.54 9.25 -11.46
CA ILE A 82 8.30 9.37 -10.21
C ILE A 82 9.74 8.95 -10.50
N SER A 83 10.68 9.89 -10.41
CA SER A 83 12.08 9.67 -10.77
C SER A 83 12.90 9.00 -9.67
N VAL A 84 14.06 8.47 -10.07
CA VAL A 84 15.07 7.91 -9.16
C VAL A 84 15.49 8.88 -8.04
N ASN A 85 15.55 10.19 -8.32
CA ASN A 85 15.95 11.18 -7.33
C ASN A 85 14.92 11.32 -6.20
N ARG A 86 13.64 11.02 -6.49
CA ARG A 86 12.55 11.08 -5.51
C ARG A 86 12.39 9.77 -4.74
N ILE A 87 12.60 8.64 -5.41
CA ILE A 87 12.56 7.31 -4.78
C ILE A 87 13.79 7.10 -3.90
N GLY A 88 14.97 7.48 -4.39
CA GLY A 88 16.24 7.22 -3.71
C GLY A 88 16.49 5.72 -3.54
N ALA A 89 16.78 5.32 -2.31
CA ALA A 89 17.09 3.92 -1.95
C ALA A 89 15.87 3.15 -1.40
N THR A 90 14.68 3.73 -1.40
CA THR A 90 13.49 3.07 -0.85
C THR A 90 12.97 1.96 -1.78
N LEU A 91 12.16 1.06 -1.22
CA LEU A 91 11.44 0.01 -1.95
C LEU A 91 9.94 0.28 -2.00
N ALA A 92 9.58 1.56 -1.85
CA ALA A 92 8.23 2.03 -1.74
C ALA A 92 8.13 3.49 -2.20
N THR A 93 6.98 3.83 -2.76
CA THR A 93 6.55 5.21 -2.95
C THR A 93 5.04 5.32 -2.86
N THR A 94 4.52 6.52 -2.72
CA THR A 94 3.09 6.78 -2.76
C THR A 94 2.75 7.60 -3.98
N TYR A 95 1.90 7.06 -4.84
CA TYR A 95 1.29 7.83 -5.91
C TYR A 95 0.08 8.57 -5.37
N THR A 96 -0.02 9.88 -5.62
CA THR A 96 -1.04 10.78 -5.02
C THR A 96 -1.98 11.41 -6.05
N GLY A 97 -2.03 10.85 -7.27
CA GLY A 97 -2.77 11.43 -8.40
C GLY A 97 -1.98 12.50 -9.16
N LEU A 98 -0.66 12.52 -9.00
CA LEU A 98 0.25 13.48 -9.61
C LEU A 98 1.52 12.76 -10.07
N CYS A 99 2.00 13.10 -11.26
CA CYS A 99 3.34 12.76 -11.74
C CYS A 99 4.29 13.95 -11.52
N PRO A 100 4.98 14.02 -10.36
CA PRO A 100 5.80 15.18 -10.02
C PRO A 100 7.00 15.37 -10.95
N ASP A 101 7.56 14.28 -11.48
CA ASP A 101 8.70 14.33 -12.40
C ASP A 101 8.26 14.38 -13.88
N GLY A 102 6.96 14.20 -14.12
CA GLY A 102 6.30 14.36 -15.42
C GLY A 102 5.60 15.71 -15.53
N ASN A 103 6.32 16.82 -15.30
CA ASN A 103 5.79 18.20 -15.36
C ASN A 103 4.58 18.47 -14.46
N ASN A 104 4.48 17.80 -13.30
CA ASN A 104 3.33 17.89 -12.40
C ASN A 104 1.99 17.58 -13.08
N ILE A 105 1.99 16.64 -14.04
CA ILE A 105 0.74 16.18 -14.67
C ILE A 105 -0.15 15.56 -13.60
N LEU A 106 -1.34 16.12 -13.44
CA LEU A 106 -2.43 15.52 -12.68
C LEU A 106 -3.00 14.34 -13.47
N LEU A 107 -3.19 13.22 -12.80
CA LEU A 107 -3.74 12.02 -13.40
C LEU A 107 -4.51 11.27 -12.31
N ASP A 108 -5.82 11.08 -12.53
CA ASP A 108 -6.63 10.32 -11.59
C ASP A 108 -6.21 8.84 -11.62
N LYS A 109 -6.22 8.18 -10.46
CA LYS A 109 -5.89 6.75 -10.39
C LYS A 109 -6.79 5.93 -11.34
N GLY A 110 -8.06 6.31 -11.47
CA GLY A 110 -9.02 5.67 -12.35
C GLY A 110 -8.67 5.72 -13.83
N ASP A 111 -7.78 6.62 -14.26
CA ASP A 111 -7.34 6.77 -15.66
C ASP A 111 -6.10 5.95 -16.00
N ILE A 112 -5.49 5.32 -15.00
CA ILE A 112 -4.27 4.51 -15.13
C ILE A 112 -4.64 3.10 -15.59
N SER A 113 -3.87 2.57 -16.55
CA SER A 113 -3.99 1.19 -16.99
C SER A 113 -2.87 0.31 -16.43
N VAL A 114 -1.64 0.82 -16.41
CA VAL A 114 -0.43 0.08 -16.03
C VAL A 114 0.54 1.04 -15.35
N PHE A 115 1.22 0.55 -14.31
CA PHE A 115 2.46 1.16 -13.84
C PHE A 115 3.65 0.36 -14.35
N ARG A 116 4.74 1.03 -14.71
CA ARG A 116 6.01 0.39 -15.03
C ARG A 116 7.04 0.75 -13.99
N LEU A 117 7.70 -0.25 -13.43
CA LEU A 117 8.85 -0.06 -12.56
C LEU A 117 10.11 -0.35 -13.38
N PHE A 118 10.82 0.71 -13.73
CA PHE A 118 12.14 0.62 -14.33
C PHE A 118 13.19 0.39 -13.25
N TYR A 119 14.22 -0.37 -13.58
CA TYR A 119 15.35 -0.63 -12.69
C TYR A 119 16.67 -0.56 -13.44
N SER A 120 17.72 -0.01 -12.80
CA SER A 120 19.03 0.14 -13.44
C SER A 120 20.16 0.19 -12.42
N THR A 121 21.34 -0.30 -12.80
CA THR A 121 22.62 -0.11 -12.08
C THR A 121 23.52 0.95 -12.72
N SER A 122 23.18 1.43 -13.92
CA SER A 122 24.05 2.28 -14.76
C SER A 122 23.41 3.59 -15.20
N GLN A 123 22.22 3.92 -14.66
CA GLN A 123 21.36 5.03 -15.10
C GLN A 123 20.86 4.92 -16.55
N VAL A 124 21.12 3.79 -17.23
CA VAL A 124 20.49 3.43 -18.50
C VAL A 124 19.21 2.65 -18.19
N TRP A 125 18.05 3.22 -18.51
CA TRP A 125 16.73 2.68 -18.17
C TRP A 125 16.13 1.93 -19.34
N LYS A 126 16.39 0.63 -19.44
CA LYS A 126 15.83 -0.26 -20.48
C LYS A 126 14.97 -1.37 -19.89
N ASP A 127 15.38 -1.88 -18.74
CA ASP A 127 14.70 -2.99 -18.07
C ASP A 127 13.58 -2.46 -17.18
N PHE A 128 12.40 -3.06 -17.31
CA PHE A 128 11.24 -2.76 -16.48
C PHE A 128 10.35 -3.98 -16.29
N VAL A 129 9.52 -3.91 -15.27
CA VAL A 129 8.36 -4.79 -15.09
C VAL A 129 7.08 -3.97 -15.09
N GLU A 130 6.00 -4.58 -15.55
CA GLU A 130 4.68 -3.97 -15.57
C GLU A 130 3.78 -4.55 -14.48
N ALA A 131 2.98 -3.69 -13.87
CA ALA A 131 1.88 -4.09 -13.02
C ALA A 131 0.59 -3.47 -13.57
N LYS A 132 -0.33 -4.33 -14.02
CA LYS A 132 -1.67 -3.91 -14.45
C LYS A 132 -2.42 -3.35 -13.25
N TYR A 133 -3.12 -2.24 -13.47
CA TYR A 133 -3.86 -1.55 -12.43
C TYR A 133 -5.36 -1.58 -12.71
N ASP A 134 -6.15 -1.73 -11.66
CA ASP A 134 -7.61 -1.92 -11.74
C ASP A 134 -8.40 -0.59 -11.70
N GLY A 135 -7.70 0.54 -11.52
CA GLY A 135 -8.29 1.86 -11.40
C GLY A 135 -8.84 2.20 -10.02
N VAL A 136 -8.78 1.30 -9.03
CA VAL A 136 -9.45 1.48 -7.73
C VAL A 136 -8.63 1.05 -6.51
N SER A 137 -7.70 0.10 -6.62
CA SER A 137 -6.90 -0.42 -5.50
C SER A 137 -5.94 0.64 -4.96
N ASP A 138 -5.70 0.65 -3.65
CA ASP A 138 -4.74 1.57 -3.04
C ASP A 138 -3.39 0.93 -2.71
N GLN A 139 -3.17 -0.28 -3.20
CA GLN A 139 -1.93 -1.03 -3.08
C GLN A 139 -1.55 -1.58 -4.44
N LEU A 140 -0.25 -1.54 -4.73
CA LEU A 140 0.32 -2.11 -5.93
C LEU A 140 1.70 -2.68 -5.61
N ALA A 141 1.90 -3.95 -5.95
CA ALA A 141 3.18 -4.62 -5.80
C ALA A 141 3.80 -4.91 -7.17
N PHE A 142 5.11 -4.66 -7.29
CA PHE A 142 5.94 -5.23 -8.35
C PHE A 142 6.78 -6.38 -7.81
N TYR A 143 6.87 -7.45 -8.59
CA TYR A 143 7.73 -8.59 -8.32
C TYR A 143 8.79 -8.68 -9.41
N LEU A 144 9.96 -8.12 -9.13
CA LEU A 144 11.14 -8.17 -9.98
C LEU A 144 11.68 -9.61 -10.04
N PRO A 145 12.01 -10.13 -11.23
CA PRO A 145 12.71 -11.41 -11.37
C PRO A 145 14.01 -11.43 -10.57
N GLY A 146 14.17 -12.41 -9.68
CA GLY A 146 15.34 -12.51 -8.79
C GLY A 146 15.36 -11.50 -7.63
N GLY A 147 14.31 -10.70 -7.45
CA GLY A 147 14.22 -9.74 -6.35
C GLY A 147 13.92 -10.39 -4.99
N ILE A 148 14.40 -9.78 -3.92
CA ILE A 148 14.28 -10.25 -2.54
C ILE A 148 13.28 -9.38 -1.77
N THR A 149 12.26 -9.98 -1.18
CA THR A 149 11.31 -9.24 -0.34
C THR A 149 11.97 -8.83 0.97
N LYS A 150 12.07 -7.51 1.20
CA LYS A 150 12.65 -6.91 2.40
C LYS A 150 11.62 -6.36 3.37
N GLN A 151 10.39 -6.16 2.92
CA GLN A 151 9.31 -5.59 3.70
C GLN A 151 7.97 -6.21 3.30
N ILE A 152 7.10 -6.41 4.29
CA ILE A 152 5.74 -6.91 4.14
C ILE A 152 4.80 -5.86 4.72
N VAL A 153 3.83 -5.39 3.94
CA VAL A 153 2.72 -4.58 4.42
C VAL A 153 1.63 -5.51 4.91
N LEU A 154 1.47 -5.55 6.23
CA LEU A 154 0.45 -6.32 6.92
C LEU A 154 -0.76 -5.42 7.16
N ARG A 155 -1.95 -5.91 6.81
CA ARG A 155 -3.23 -5.26 7.11
C ARG A 155 -4.21 -6.25 7.72
N TRP A 156 -5.10 -5.76 8.58
CA TRP A 156 -6.15 -6.57 9.18
C TRP A 156 -7.40 -5.75 9.50
N ASN A 157 -8.52 -6.44 9.72
CA ASN A 157 -9.78 -5.81 10.11
C ASN A 157 -9.73 -5.27 11.55
N GLU A 158 -10.34 -4.11 11.78
CA GLU A 158 -10.58 -3.61 13.13
C GLU A 158 -11.64 -4.47 13.83
N ARG A 159 -11.36 -4.92 15.05
CA ARG A 159 -12.32 -5.68 15.86
C ARG A 159 -13.27 -4.77 16.63
N MET A 160 -12.70 -3.76 17.29
CA MET A 160 -13.41 -2.74 18.07
C MET A 160 -12.53 -1.50 18.16
N THR A 161 -13.14 -0.32 18.20
CA THR A 161 -12.42 0.95 18.42
C THR A 161 -11.56 0.87 19.68
N GLY A 162 -10.27 1.18 19.53
CA GLY A 162 -9.30 1.16 20.65
C GLY A 162 -8.66 -0.20 20.93
N THR A 163 -8.94 -1.23 20.12
CA THR A 163 -8.23 -2.52 20.19
C THR A 163 -6.74 -2.34 19.94
N THR A 164 -5.90 -3.03 20.70
CA THR A 164 -4.44 -3.11 20.46
C THR A 164 -4.06 -4.42 19.78
N TYR A 165 -2.96 -4.40 19.03
CA TYR A 165 -2.57 -5.54 18.19
C TYR A 165 -1.12 -5.96 18.39
N SER A 166 -0.84 -7.24 18.18
CA SER A 166 0.50 -7.81 18.14
C SER A 166 0.67 -8.68 16.88
N LEU A 167 1.92 -8.82 16.45
CA LEU A 167 2.34 -9.64 15.33
C LEU A 167 3.17 -10.82 15.83
N ASP A 168 2.77 -12.01 15.41
CA ASP A 168 3.54 -13.23 15.52
C ASP A 168 3.92 -13.72 14.13
N VAL A 169 5.10 -14.34 14.04
CA VAL A 169 5.53 -14.99 12.80
C VAL A 169 5.99 -16.42 13.10
N ARG A 170 5.70 -17.33 12.18
CA ARG A 170 6.24 -18.69 12.21
C ARG A 170 7.28 -18.85 11.12
N ARG A 171 8.46 -19.34 11.52
CA ARG A 171 9.55 -19.65 10.62
C ARG A 171 9.23 -20.88 9.77
N GLN A 172 9.95 -21.03 8.66
CA GLN A 172 9.86 -22.21 7.80
C GLN A 172 10.11 -23.53 8.54
N ASP A 173 10.97 -23.52 9.57
CA ASP A 173 11.26 -24.67 10.44
C ASP A 173 10.13 -25.02 11.43
N GLY A 174 9.03 -24.24 11.44
CA GLY A 174 7.89 -24.43 12.32
C GLY A 174 7.94 -23.65 13.65
N THR A 175 9.07 -23.02 13.96
CA THR A 175 9.25 -22.27 15.21
C THR A 175 8.47 -20.96 15.20
N TRP A 176 7.75 -20.68 16.26
CA TRP A 176 7.07 -19.40 16.46
C TRP A 176 7.98 -18.37 17.12
N VAL A 177 7.82 -17.11 16.69
CA VAL A 177 8.29 -15.94 17.43
C VAL A 177 7.07 -15.09 17.76
N SER A 178 6.70 -15.11 19.05
CA SER A 178 5.45 -14.55 19.55
C SER A 178 5.64 -13.97 20.96
N PRO A 179 5.27 -12.69 21.18
CA PRO A 179 5.13 -11.66 20.15
C PRO A 179 6.46 -11.41 19.41
N CYS A 180 6.42 -11.32 18.08
CA CYS A 180 7.54 -10.79 17.29
C CYS A 180 7.55 -9.27 17.38
N VAL A 181 6.39 -8.63 17.15
CA VAL A 181 6.19 -7.20 17.38
C VAL A 181 4.98 -7.01 18.30
N GLY A 182 5.19 -6.34 19.43
CA GLY A 182 4.16 -6.12 20.45
C GLY A 182 3.28 -4.90 20.20
N ASP A 183 2.32 -4.75 21.09
CA ASP A 183 1.32 -3.68 21.16
C ASP A 183 1.92 -2.30 21.40
N ILE A 184 3.04 -2.20 22.11
CA ILE A 184 3.76 -0.94 22.29
C ILE A 184 4.20 -0.36 20.94
N VAL A 185 4.54 -1.22 19.97
CA VAL A 185 5.02 -0.81 18.65
C VAL A 185 3.86 -0.63 17.68
N ILE A 186 2.94 -1.60 17.61
CA ILE A 186 1.81 -1.58 16.66
C ILE A 186 0.69 -0.65 17.14
N GLY A 187 0.34 -0.72 18.42
CA GLY A 187 -0.75 0.03 19.02
C GLY A 187 -2.10 -0.39 18.47
N SER A 188 -2.95 0.59 18.19
CA SER A 188 -4.28 0.42 17.58
C SER A 188 -4.28 0.51 16.06
N ARG A 189 -3.10 0.52 15.41
CA ARG A 189 -3.02 0.55 13.94
C ARG A 189 -3.58 -0.74 13.36
N ILE A 190 -4.21 -0.63 12.19
CA ILE A 190 -4.71 -1.76 11.39
C ILE A 190 -3.80 -2.10 10.20
N GLU A 191 -2.64 -1.44 10.16
CA GLU A 191 -1.59 -1.66 9.17
C GLU A 191 -0.23 -1.56 9.85
N TYR A 192 0.70 -2.43 9.43
CA TYR A 192 2.10 -2.38 9.85
C TYR A 192 3.02 -2.83 8.73
N VAL A 193 4.11 -2.09 8.50
CA VAL A 193 5.18 -2.49 7.58
C VAL A 193 6.22 -3.26 8.38
N PHE A 194 6.25 -4.58 8.20
CA PHE A 194 7.21 -5.47 8.82
C PHE A 194 8.44 -5.65 7.93
N ASP A 195 9.62 -5.34 8.46
CA ASP A 195 10.92 -5.38 7.77
C ASP A 195 11.78 -6.58 8.18
N GLY A 196 11.23 -7.49 8.98
CA GLY A 196 11.95 -8.62 9.57
C GLY A 196 12.39 -8.42 11.02
N ASN A 197 12.33 -7.19 11.55
CA ASN A 197 12.75 -6.93 12.93
C ASN A 197 11.66 -7.33 13.94
N CYS A 198 11.88 -8.45 14.64
CA CYS A 198 11.10 -8.84 15.80
C CYS A 198 11.58 -8.09 17.04
N ARG A 199 11.12 -6.84 17.19
CA ARG A 199 11.54 -5.92 18.26
C ARG A 199 11.31 -6.47 19.67
N GLN A 200 10.21 -7.19 19.89
CA GLN A 200 9.88 -7.72 21.22
C GLN A 200 10.74 -8.94 21.58
N ALA A 201 11.13 -9.73 20.58
CA ALA A 201 12.00 -10.91 20.73
C ALA A 201 13.49 -10.58 20.55
N ASN A 202 13.85 -9.31 20.32
CA ASN A 202 15.21 -8.86 19.99
C ASN A 202 15.91 -9.74 18.94
N SER A 203 15.21 -10.06 17.85
CA SER A 203 15.74 -10.91 16.78
C SER A 203 15.33 -10.39 15.41
N PHE A 204 16.05 -10.84 14.39
CA PHE A 204 15.76 -10.55 13.00
C PHE A 204 15.35 -11.83 12.27
N ILE A 205 14.28 -11.76 11.49
CA ILE A 205 13.78 -12.85 10.67
C ILE A 205 13.54 -12.30 9.27
N GLU A 206 14.33 -12.76 8.30
CA GLU A 206 14.10 -12.37 6.92
C GLU A 206 12.69 -12.77 6.46
N PRO A 207 11.96 -11.91 5.72
CA PRO A 207 10.63 -12.23 5.19
C PRO A 207 10.55 -13.61 4.53
N ARG A 208 11.53 -13.96 3.70
CA ARG A 208 11.60 -15.26 3.02
C ARG A 208 11.66 -16.48 3.95
N ALA A 209 12.06 -16.30 5.21
CA ALA A 209 12.16 -17.37 6.20
C ALA A 209 10.85 -17.58 6.98
N ILE A 210 9.80 -16.82 6.69
CA ILE A 210 8.48 -16.94 7.33
C ILE A 210 7.58 -17.83 6.46
N ASN A 211 6.81 -18.72 7.09
CA ASN A 211 5.79 -19.52 6.43
C ASN A 211 4.35 -19.23 6.91
N TYR A 212 4.20 -18.45 7.97
CA TYR A 212 2.90 -18.10 8.52
C TYR A 212 2.97 -16.78 9.29
N ILE A 213 1.94 -15.96 9.13
CA ILE A 213 1.81 -14.67 9.81
C ILE A 213 0.52 -14.70 10.63
N ARG A 214 0.58 -14.27 11.88
CA ARG A 214 -0.57 -14.20 12.78
C ARG A 214 -0.63 -12.83 13.44
N ILE A 215 -1.81 -12.21 13.39
CA ILE A 215 -2.11 -10.96 14.09
C ILE A 215 -3.06 -11.30 15.23
N CYS A 216 -2.70 -10.89 16.44
CA CYS A 216 -3.54 -11.03 17.62
C CYS A 216 -4.07 -9.67 18.05
N SER A 217 -5.30 -9.65 18.55
CA SER A 217 -6.00 -8.45 19.00
C SER A 217 -6.40 -8.59 20.47
N ALA A 218 -6.18 -7.54 21.26
CA ALA A 218 -6.60 -7.42 22.65
C ALA A 218 -7.50 -6.20 22.83
N ILE A 219 -8.77 -6.43 23.19
CA ILE A 219 -9.72 -5.35 23.51
C ILE A 219 -9.41 -4.89 24.94
N ASN A 220 -9.30 -3.57 25.15
CA ASN A 220 -8.94 -2.99 26.45
C ASN A 220 -7.64 -3.56 27.05
N ASN A 221 -6.69 -3.97 26.20
CA ASN A 221 -5.42 -4.58 26.58
C ASN A 221 -5.53 -5.94 27.32
N ASP A 222 -6.65 -6.66 27.18
CA ASP A 222 -6.84 -8.01 27.75
C ASP A 222 -6.16 -9.11 26.92
N TRP A 223 -4.83 -9.15 26.95
CA TRP A 223 -4.00 -10.14 26.24
C TRP A 223 -4.29 -11.61 26.58
N PRO A 224 -4.63 -11.98 27.83
CA PRO A 224 -5.05 -13.36 28.15
C PRO A 224 -6.26 -13.86 27.36
N ARG A 225 -7.09 -12.95 26.82
CA ARG A 225 -8.25 -13.26 25.97
C ARG A 225 -8.08 -12.77 24.53
N ALA A 226 -6.83 -12.62 24.09
CA ALA A 226 -6.55 -12.17 22.74
C ALA A 226 -7.15 -13.12 21.69
N VAL A 227 -7.74 -12.53 20.65
CA VAL A 227 -8.24 -13.26 19.48
C VAL A 227 -7.26 -13.08 18.34
N CYS A 228 -6.90 -14.15 17.66
CA CYS A 228 -5.89 -14.11 16.60
C CYS A 228 -6.45 -14.58 15.26
N GLY A 229 -6.11 -13.85 14.20
CA GLY A 229 -6.24 -14.25 12.81
C GLY A 229 -4.88 -14.58 12.22
N GLY A 230 -4.82 -15.44 11.21
CA GLY A 230 -3.54 -15.72 10.56
C GLY A 230 -3.68 -16.28 9.15
N VAL A 231 -2.58 -16.23 8.42
CA VAL A 231 -2.52 -16.61 7.01
C VAL A 231 -1.17 -17.28 6.70
N PRO A 232 -1.14 -18.32 5.85
CA PRO A 232 0.10 -18.81 5.27
C PRO A 232 0.84 -17.70 4.51
N TYR A 233 2.17 -17.75 4.54
CA TYR A 233 3.01 -16.80 3.82
C TYR A 233 3.99 -17.55 2.92
N ASP A 234 4.17 -17.06 1.70
CA ASP A 234 4.97 -17.70 0.65
C ASP A 234 6.44 -17.24 0.65
N GLY A 235 6.81 -16.31 1.54
CA GLY A 235 8.15 -15.73 1.59
C GLY A 235 8.38 -14.60 0.60
N ILE A 236 7.40 -14.27 -0.25
CA ILE A 236 7.55 -13.36 -1.40
C ILE A 236 6.53 -12.23 -1.35
N ALA A 237 5.28 -12.49 -1.00
CA ALA A 237 4.20 -11.52 -1.09
C ALA A 237 4.51 -10.22 -0.31
N ILE A 238 4.22 -9.08 -0.92
CA ILE A 238 4.50 -7.75 -0.34
C ILE A 238 3.31 -7.24 0.46
N HIS A 239 2.08 -7.40 -0.04
CA HIS A 239 0.86 -7.02 0.68
C HIS A 239 0.18 -8.29 1.18
N VAL A 240 -0.08 -8.35 2.49
CA VAL A 240 -0.71 -9.49 3.13
C VAL A 240 -1.87 -9.00 4.00
N SER A 241 -3.05 -9.54 3.76
CA SER A 241 -4.25 -9.28 4.55
C SER A 241 -4.51 -10.44 5.51
N VAL A 242 -4.80 -10.12 6.76
CA VAL A 242 -5.13 -11.08 7.82
C VAL A 242 -6.52 -10.76 8.34
N THR A 243 -7.42 -11.75 8.35
CA THR A 243 -8.74 -11.59 8.97
C THR A 243 -8.70 -12.16 10.38
N ILE A 244 -9.05 -11.34 11.36
CA ILE A 244 -9.23 -11.72 12.77
C ILE A 244 -10.71 -12.04 12.98
N PRO A 245 -11.06 -13.29 13.38
CA PRO A 245 -12.43 -13.74 13.55
C PRO A 245 -13.12 -13.06 14.73
#